data_AF-A0A7C4JFC0-F1
#
_entry.id   AF-A0A7C4JFC0-F1
#
_cell.length_a   1.000
_cell.length_b   1.000
_cell.length_c   1.000
_cell.angle_alpha   90.00
_cell.angle_beta   90.00
_cell.angle_gamma   90.00
#
_symmetry.space_group_name_H-M   'P 1'
#
loop_
_entity.id
_entity.type
_entity.pdbx_description
1 polymer ?
#
loop_
_entity_poly.entity_id
_entity_poly.type
_entity_poly.pdbx_seq_one_letter_code
_entity_poly.pdbx_strand_id
1 'polypeptide(L)'
;MSTSHIQDLIFRMMTVDLLRIAKERFTYRELSQMVGLQITVLSRYVKGHVLPSTERAKSIWKTLNPIVGLEKELLEAVKFDEEGYFDNTKIIGDSSLLHLASQDALAKFAGRRVTKVLTAAVDGIPLATMIAQAMGV
;
A
#
# COMPACT_ATOMS: atom_id res chain seq x y z
N MET A 1 9.46 -21.13 6.05
CA MET A 1 10.19 -20.56 4.89
C MET A 1 10.76 -19.22 5.33
N SER A 2 12.07 -19.02 5.28
CA SER A 2 12.68 -17.75 5.68
C SER A 2 12.30 -16.66 4.67
N THR A 3 11.34 -15.81 5.01
CA THR A 3 11.15 -14.53 4.31
C THR A 3 12.49 -13.82 4.29
N SER A 4 12.93 -13.37 3.11
CA SER A 4 14.16 -12.60 2.98
C SER A 4 14.10 -11.40 3.92
N HIS A 5 15.19 -11.09 4.63
CA HIS A 5 15.25 -9.90 5.51
C HIS A 5 14.88 -8.61 4.76
N ILE A 6 15.14 -8.57 3.45
CA ILE A 6 14.75 -7.46 2.58
C ILE A 6 13.22 -7.41 2.42
N GLN A 7 12.55 -8.54 2.20
CA GLN A 7 11.10 -8.59 2.07
C GLN A 7 10.39 -8.19 3.37
N ASP A 8 10.93 -8.62 4.51
CA ASP A 8 10.42 -8.19 5.83
C ASP A 8 10.56 -6.67 6.01
N LEU A 9 11.72 -6.11 5.66
CA LEU A 9 11.96 -4.68 5.73
C LEU A 9 11.00 -3.89 4.83
N ILE A 10 10.85 -4.34 3.57
CA ILE A 10 9.91 -3.74 2.61
C ILE A 10 8.49 -3.76 3.17
N PHE A 11 8.03 -4.90 3.69
CA PHE A 11 6.68 -5.01 4.27
C PHE A 11 6.47 -4.05 5.46
N ARG A 12 7.48 -3.89 6.31
CA ARG A 12 7.43 -2.93 7.43
C ARG A 12 7.37 -1.49 6.95
N MET A 13 8.08 -1.15 5.87
CA MET A 13 7.99 0.17 5.22
C MET A 13 6.61 0.39 4.58
N MET A 14 6.08 -0.59 3.87
CA MET A 14 4.72 -0.55 3.31
C MET A 14 3.66 -0.27 4.38
N THR A 15 3.83 -0.89 5.55
CA THR A 15 2.91 -0.65 6.67
C THR A 15 2.99 0.79 7.21
N VAL A 16 4.17 1.41 7.16
CA VAL A 16 4.32 2.83 7.52
C VAL A 16 3.65 3.74 6.49
N ASP A 17 3.75 3.42 5.20
CA ASP A 17 3.05 4.16 4.14
C ASP A 17 1.53 4.07 4.32
N LEU A 18 0.99 2.87 4.59
CA LEU A 18 -0.43 2.67 4.89
C LEU A 18 -0.88 3.50 6.11
N LEU A 19 -0.03 3.61 7.14
CA LEU A 19 -0.28 4.45 8.30
C LEU A 19 -0.31 5.95 7.96
N ARG A 20 0.52 6.41 7.01
CA ARG A 20 0.52 7.80 6.55
C ARG A 20 -0.76 8.12 5.80
N ILE A 21 -1.19 7.24 4.89
CA ILE A 21 -2.46 7.35 4.18
C ILE A 21 -3.63 7.41 5.18
N ALA A 22 -3.64 6.49 6.17
CA ALA A 22 -4.65 6.50 7.22
C ALA A 22 -4.67 7.82 8.00
N LYS A 23 -3.51 8.43 8.24
CA LYS A 23 -3.39 9.70 8.97
C LYS A 23 -3.97 10.89 8.21
N GLU A 24 -4.14 10.82 6.90
CA GLU A 24 -4.83 11.88 6.14
C GLU A 24 -6.33 11.93 6.48
N ARG A 25 -6.93 10.77 6.78
CA ARG A 25 -8.37 10.62 7.05
C ARG A 25 -8.71 10.59 8.55
N PHE A 26 -7.78 10.15 9.39
CA PHE A 26 -8.02 9.94 10.82
C PHE A 26 -7.05 10.73 11.72
N THR A 27 -7.51 11.12 12.90
CA THR A 27 -6.67 11.69 13.96
C THR A 27 -5.77 10.64 14.59
N TYR A 28 -4.70 11.06 15.25
CA TYR A 28 -3.84 10.14 16.00
C TYR A 28 -4.59 9.36 17.09
N ARG A 29 -5.64 9.97 17.68
CA ARG A 29 -6.45 9.32 18.73
C ARG A 29 -7.27 8.17 18.15
N GLU A 30 -7.94 8.41 17.03
CA GLU A 30 -8.74 7.38 16.35
C GLU A 30 -7.85 6.23 15.87
N LEU A 31 -6.74 6.53 15.19
CA LEU A 31 -5.80 5.51 14.75
C LEU A 31 -5.24 4.72 15.93
N SER A 32 -4.88 5.39 17.03
CA SER A 32 -4.39 4.76 18.26
C SER A 32 -5.39 3.74 18.81
N GLN A 33 -6.69 4.08 18.80
CA GLN A 33 -7.76 3.16 19.20
C GLN A 33 -7.93 2.01 18.21
N MET A 34 -7.87 2.27 16.90
CA MET A 34 -8.02 1.24 15.86
C MET A 34 -6.90 0.19 15.93
N VAL A 35 -5.63 0.62 15.98
CA VAL A 35 -4.48 -0.29 15.91
C VAL A 35 -3.97 -0.74 17.29
N GLY A 36 -4.56 -0.25 18.39
CA GLY A 36 -4.18 -0.62 19.75
C GLY A 36 -2.78 -0.18 20.17
N LEU A 37 -2.31 0.97 19.66
CA LEU A 37 -0.97 1.51 19.96
C LEU A 37 -1.06 2.87 20.63
N GLN A 38 -0.13 3.18 21.54
CA GLN A 38 -0.03 4.52 22.12
C GLN A 38 0.24 5.58 21.04
N ILE A 39 -0.37 6.76 21.18
CA ILE A 39 -0.24 7.89 20.23
C ILE A 39 1.22 8.27 19.98
N THR A 40 2.06 8.26 21.02
CA THR A 40 3.49 8.61 20.90
C THR A 40 4.25 7.62 20.02
N VAL A 41 3.97 6.32 20.15
CA VAL A 41 4.54 5.26 19.30
C VAL A 41 4.05 5.41 17.86
N LEU A 42 2.74 5.61 17.69
CA LEU A 42 2.11 5.77 16.38
C LEU A 42 2.69 6.98 15.63
N SER A 43 2.88 8.12 16.30
CA SER A 43 3.48 9.31 15.69
C SER A 43 4.91 9.07 15.22
N ARG A 44 5.70 8.29 15.95
CA ARG A 44 7.06 7.92 15.52
C ARG A 44 7.04 7.02 14.27
N TYR A 45 6.09 6.10 14.18
CA TYR A 45 5.90 5.25 13.00
C TYR A 45 5.46 6.07 11.79
N VAL A 46 4.39 6.87 11.91
CA VAL A 46 3.87 7.72 10.82
C VAL A 46 4.97 8.66 10.29
N LYS A 47 5.76 9.27 11.17
CA LYS A 47 6.89 10.14 10.78
C LYS A 47 8.09 9.38 10.22
N GLY A 48 8.13 8.05 10.33
CA GLY A 48 9.25 7.22 9.86
C GLY A 48 10.50 7.26 10.76
N HIS A 49 10.40 7.80 11.99
CA HIS A 49 11.52 7.85 12.93
C HIS A 49 11.93 6.45 13.44
N VAL A 50 10.98 5.51 13.44
CA VAL A 50 11.19 4.12 13.85
C VAL A 50 10.30 3.24 12.99
N LEU A 51 10.77 2.08 12.57
CA LEU A 51 9.95 1.08 11.91
C LEU A 51 9.29 0.14 12.93
N PRO A 52 8.02 -0.25 12.75
CA PRO A 52 7.38 -1.27 13.59
C PRO A 52 8.15 -2.59 13.50
N SER A 53 8.06 -3.47 14.51
CA SER A 53 8.53 -4.86 14.35
C SER A 53 7.69 -5.59 13.31
N THR A 54 8.16 -6.71 12.78
CA THR A 54 7.40 -7.55 11.83
C THR A 54 6.00 -7.88 12.33
N GLU A 55 5.88 -8.30 13.58
CA GLU A 55 4.60 -8.68 14.18
C GLU A 55 3.67 -7.47 14.31
N ARG A 56 4.19 -6.32 14.78
CA ARG A 56 3.42 -5.08 14.84
C ARG A 56 2.99 -4.62 13.45
N ALA A 57 3.88 -4.70 12.47
CA ALA A 57 3.57 -4.33 11.09
C ALA A 57 2.40 -5.17 10.55
N LYS A 58 2.45 -6.50 10.75
CA LYS A 58 1.35 -7.40 10.36
C LYS A 58 0.03 -7.06 11.04
N SER A 59 0.07 -6.76 12.34
CA SER A 59 -1.13 -6.35 13.09
C SER A 59 -1.72 -5.05 12.57
N ILE A 60 -0.90 -4.02 12.37
CA ILE A 60 -1.32 -2.73 11.84
C ILE A 60 -1.90 -2.89 10.43
N TRP A 61 -1.20 -3.61 9.55
CA TRP A 61 -1.64 -3.87 8.19
C TRP A 61 -2.99 -4.57 8.15
N LYS A 62 -3.18 -5.62 8.96
CA LYS A 62 -4.44 -6.36 9.04
C LYS A 62 -5.62 -5.45 9.44
N THR A 63 -5.39 -4.50 10.33
CA THR A 63 -6.43 -3.55 10.78
C THR A 63 -6.71 -2.47 9.74
N LEU A 64 -5.68 -1.88 9.14
CA LEU A 64 -5.84 -0.68 8.31
C LEU A 64 -6.08 -0.99 6.83
N ASN A 65 -5.58 -2.10 6.30
CA ASN A 65 -5.72 -2.44 4.89
C ASN A 65 -7.19 -2.53 4.42
N PRO A 66 -8.15 -3.07 5.21
CA PRO A 66 -9.56 -3.02 4.83
C PRO A 66 -10.19 -1.61 4.82
N ILE A 67 -9.57 -0.64 5.50
CA ILE A 67 -10.14 0.70 5.73
C ILE A 67 -9.55 1.72 4.76
N VAL A 68 -8.26 1.63 4.47
CA VAL A 68 -7.50 2.59 3.65
C VAL A 68 -6.51 1.90 2.69
N GLY A 69 -6.68 0.61 2.46
CA GLY A 69 -5.86 -0.15 1.50
C GLY A 69 -6.36 0.03 0.07
N LEU A 70 -5.61 -0.56 -0.86
CA LEU A 70 -5.78 -0.38 -2.30
C LEU A 70 -7.22 -0.57 -2.78
N GLU A 71 -7.85 -1.67 -2.39
CA GLU A 71 -9.21 -2.02 -2.82
C GLU A 71 -10.22 -0.93 -2.45
N LYS A 72 -10.10 -0.38 -1.24
CA LYS A 72 -10.99 0.67 -0.75
C LYS A 72 -10.76 1.99 -1.50
N GLU A 73 -9.51 2.38 -1.72
CA GLU A 73 -9.18 3.58 -2.51
C GLU A 73 -9.63 3.45 -3.97
N LEU A 74 -9.47 2.27 -4.59
CA LEU A 74 -9.93 2.02 -5.96
C LEU A 74 -11.46 2.09 -6.06
N LEU A 75 -12.19 1.46 -5.14
CA LEU A 75 -13.66 1.52 -5.13
C LEU A 75 -14.20 2.94 -4.96
N GLU A 76 -13.49 3.80 -4.21
CA GLU A 76 -13.86 5.22 -4.06
C GLU A 76 -13.54 6.06 -5.30
N ALA A 77 -12.48 5.67 -6.03
CA ALA A 77 -12.03 6.36 -7.24
C ALA A 77 -12.85 5.99 -8.49
N VAL A 78 -13.34 4.74 -8.58
CA VAL A 78 -14.10 4.26 -9.74
C VAL A 78 -15.52 4.84 -9.71
N LYS A 79 -15.85 5.63 -10.73
CA LYS A 79 -17.19 6.15 -10.96
C LYS A 79 -17.58 5.91 -12.41
N PHE A 80 -18.72 5.26 -12.60
CA PHE A 80 -19.30 5.01 -13.90
C PHE A 80 -20.20 6.18 -14.31
N ASP A 81 -20.18 6.53 -15.59
CA ASP A 81 -21.18 7.40 -16.18
C ASP A 81 -22.47 6.63 -16.54
N GLU A 82 -23.43 7.32 -17.13
CA GLU A 82 -24.74 6.77 -17.51
C GLU A 82 -24.64 5.68 -18.59
N GLU A 83 -23.55 5.63 -19.35
CA GLU A 83 -23.28 4.63 -20.39
C GLU A 83 -22.48 3.42 -19.86
N GLY A 84 -22.09 3.44 -18.59
CA GLY A 84 -21.30 2.40 -17.96
C GLY A 84 -19.80 2.48 -18.28
N TYR A 85 -19.33 3.61 -18.79
CA TYR A 85 -17.90 3.90 -18.94
C TYR A 85 -17.35 4.50 -17.65
N PHE A 86 -16.13 4.11 -17.27
CA PHE A 86 -15.42 4.76 -16.17
C PHE A 86 -14.10 5.31 -16.68
N ASP A 87 -13.83 6.57 -16.36
CA ASP A 87 -12.57 7.21 -16.68
C ASP A 87 -11.50 6.81 -15.65
N ASN A 88 -10.54 5.99 -16.08
CA ASN A 88 -9.43 5.52 -15.26
C ASN A 88 -8.25 6.51 -15.21
N THR A 89 -8.29 7.64 -15.93
CA THR A 89 -7.17 8.58 -16.08
C THR A 89 -6.64 9.06 -14.73
N LYS A 90 -7.55 9.35 -13.79
CA LYS A 90 -7.18 9.78 -12.44
C LYS A 90 -6.53 8.67 -11.61
N ILE A 91 -6.92 7.42 -11.83
CA ILE A 91 -6.37 6.25 -11.12
C ILE A 91 -4.95 5.96 -11.62
N ILE A 92 -4.77 5.91 -12.95
CA ILE A 92 -3.46 5.61 -13.55
C ILE A 92 -2.48 6.79 -13.49
N GLY A 93 -2.98 8.00 -13.24
CA GLY A 93 -2.17 9.20 -13.02
C GLY A 93 -1.79 9.46 -11.55
N ASP A 94 -2.41 8.75 -10.59
CA ASP A 94 -2.13 8.94 -9.16
C ASP A 94 -0.95 8.08 -8.71
N SER A 95 0.20 8.71 -8.52
CA SER A 95 1.42 8.04 -8.07
C SER A 95 1.30 7.36 -6.70
N SER A 96 0.48 7.92 -5.79
CA SER A 96 0.28 7.35 -4.46
C SER A 96 -0.55 6.07 -4.54
N LEU A 97 -1.59 6.07 -5.36
CA LEU A 97 -2.44 4.91 -5.60
C LEU A 97 -1.67 3.80 -6.34
N LEU A 98 -0.90 4.16 -7.37
CA LEU A 98 -0.01 3.23 -8.04
C LEU A 98 1.05 2.66 -7.10
N HIS A 99 1.54 3.45 -6.14
CA HIS A 99 2.54 2.99 -5.17
C HIS A 99 1.91 1.94 -4.27
N LEU A 100 0.71 2.22 -3.74
CA LEU A 100 -0.06 1.26 -2.95
C LEU A 100 -0.37 -0.02 -3.75
N ALA A 101 -0.67 0.10 -5.05
CA ALA A 101 -0.88 -1.03 -5.94
C ALA A 101 0.39 -1.86 -6.15
N SER A 102 1.55 -1.20 -6.27
CA SER A 102 2.84 -1.89 -6.34
C SER A 102 3.15 -2.67 -5.06
N GLN A 103 2.83 -2.08 -3.91
CA GLN A 103 3.01 -2.70 -2.60
C GLN A 103 2.12 -3.94 -2.43
N ASP A 104 0.84 -3.85 -2.83
CA ASP A 104 -0.07 -5.00 -2.85
C ASP A 104 0.43 -6.12 -3.78
N ALA A 105 0.95 -5.77 -4.95
CA ALA A 105 1.57 -6.74 -5.85
C ALA A 105 2.78 -7.43 -5.20
N LEU A 106 3.68 -6.68 -4.55
CA LEU A 106 4.81 -7.25 -3.82
C LEU A 106 4.36 -8.24 -2.74
N ALA A 107 3.30 -7.91 -1.98
CA ALA A 107 2.75 -8.81 -0.99
C ALA A 107 2.17 -10.10 -1.62
N LYS A 108 1.41 -9.97 -2.71
CA LYS A 108 0.82 -11.12 -3.44
C LYS A 108 1.85 -12.06 -4.04
N PHE A 109 2.97 -11.51 -4.52
CA PHE A 109 4.07 -12.28 -5.12
C PHE A 109 5.20 -12.61 -4.13
N ALA A 110 5.03 -12.33 -2.84
CA ALA A 110 6.03 -12.63 -1.82
C ALA A 110 6.42 -14.12 -1.84
N GLY A 111 7.72 -14.39 -1.71
CA GLY A 111 8.28 -15.74 -1.79
C GLY A 111 8.38 -16.33 -3.21
N ARG A 112 7.92 -15.63 -4.24
CA ARG A 112 8.12 -16.02 -5.66
C ARG A 112 9.30 -15.26 -6.25
N ARG A 113 10.05 -15.91 -7.14
CA ARG A 113 11.10 -15.26 -7.93
C ARG A 113 10.47 -14.63 -9.18
N VAL A 114 10.19 -13.34 -9.12
CA VAL A 114 9.78 -12.55 -10.29
C VAL A 114 11.04 -12.12 -11.05
N THR A 115 11.03 -12.25 -12.37
CA THR A 115 12.18 -11.89 -13.23
C THR A 115 11.84 -10.85 -14.30
N LYS A 116 10.55 -10.66 -14.57
CA LYS A 116 10.01 -9.73 -15.57
C LYS A 116 8.60 -9.29 -15.14
N VAL A 117 8.26 -8.06 -15.50
CA VAL A 117 6.90 -7.51 -15.43
C VAL A 117 6.50 -7.10 -16.85
N LEU A 118 5.31 -7.50 -17.28
CA LEU A 118 4.79 -7.25 -18.63
C LEU A 118 3.39 -6.66 -18.52
N THR A 119 3.05 -5.75 -19.42
CA THR A 119 1.69 -5.20 -19.56
C THR A 119 1.36 -4.96 -21.03
N ALA A 120 0.07 -5.00 -21.37
CA ALA A 120 -0.41 -4.44 -22.62
C ALA A 120 -0.44 -2.90 -22.52
N ALA A 121 -0.14 -2.24 -23.63
CA ALA A 121 -0.26 -0.78 -23.73
C ALA A 121 -1.75 -0.37 -23.75
N VAL A 122 -2.13 0.81 -23.24
CA VAL A 122 -1.29 1.94 -22.75
C VAL A 122 -1.42 2.13 -21.23
N ASP A 123 -2.65 2.01 -20.71
CA ASP A 123 -2.99 2.40 -19.33
C ASP A 123 -2.32 1.57 -18.24
N GLY A 124 -1.91 0.33 -18.55
CA GLY A 124 -1.19 -0.53 -17.61
C GLY A 124 0.28 -0.17 -17.43
N ILE A 125 0.85 0.68 -18.29
CA ILE A 125 2.29 1.03 -18.29
C ILE A 125 2.73 1.66 -16.97
N PRO A 126 2.04 2.68 -16.40
CA PRO A 126 2.44 3.26 -15.13
C PRO A 126 2.47 2.23 -13.99
N LEU A 127 1.43 1.40 -13.88
CA LEU A 127 1.36 0.37 -12.85
C LEU A 127 2.47 -0.68 -13.00
N ALA A 128 2.67 -1.21 -14.21
CA ALA A 128 3.72 -2.18 -14.50
C ALA A 128 5.10 -1.62 -14.18
N THR A 129 5.33 -0.34 -14.49
CA THR A 129 6.58 0.37 -14.19
C THR A 129 6.82 0.45 -12.68
N MET A 130 5.80 0.83 -11.91
CA MET A 130 5.90 0.94 -10.45
C MET A 130 6.16 -0.42 -9.80
N ILE A 131 5.48 -1.48 -10.28
CA ILE A 131 5.70 -2.85 -9.80
C ILE A 131 7.12 -3.32 -10.14
N ALA A 132 7.59 -3.11 -11.37
CA ALA A 132 8.93 -3.48 -11.79
C ALA A 132 10.00 -2.79 -10.94
N GLN A 133 9.85 -1.48 -10.73
CA GLN A 133 10.72 -0.68 -9.88
C GLN A 133 10.75 -1.22 -8.43
N ALA A 134 9.59 -1.53 -7.85
CA ALA A 134 9.50 -2.05 -6.49
C ALA A 134 10.05 -3.49 -6.36
N MET A 135 9.97 -4.30 -7.42
CA MET A 135 10.53 -5.64 -7.47
C MET A 135 12.01 -5.68 -7.87
N GLY A 136 12.57 -4.57 -8.36
CA GLY A 136 13.95 -4.46 -8.81
C GLY A 136 14.26 -5.26 -10.08
N VAL A 137 13.32 -5.30 -11.04
CA VAL A 137 13.41 -6.08 -12.30
C VAL A 137 13.15 -5.25 -13.55
#